data_AF-A0A258FRH5-F1
#
_entry.id   AF-A0A258FRH5-F1
#
_cell.length_a   1.000
_cell.length_b   1.000
_cell.length_c   1.000
_cell.angle_alpha   90.00
_cell.angle_beta   90.00
_cell.angle_gamma   90.00
#
_symmetry.space_group_name_H-M   'P 1'
#
loop_
_entity.id
_entity.type
_entity.pdbx_description
1 polymer ?
#
loop_
_entity_poly.entity_id
_entity_poly.type
_entity_poly.pdbx_seq_one_letter_code
_entity_poly.pdbx_strand_id
1 'polypeptide(L)'
;HAAYAEDFGLTPQRGVAGAAIGLGGGMRTTRSRIDTLRIGTSEIRQSHLMVADLSQLQTALSRLSKGPIHGIIGQDLMTEHRAVIDVARPMFYLRQDDSDPAPAPAEQCQAVADEEASGV
;
A
#
# COMPACT_ATOMS: atom_id res chain seq x y z
N HIS A 1 -9.07 -18.97 -4.65
CA HIS A 1 -9.69 -17.81 -5.34
C HIS A 1 -8.84 -17.35 -6.52
N ALA A 2 -9.07 -17.86 -7.74
CA ALA A 2 -8.38 -17.40 -8.95
C ALA A 2 -9.07 -16.20 -9.63
N ALA A 3 -10.34 -15.95 -9.30
CA ALA A 3 -11.17 -14.92 -9.94
C ALA A 3 -10.56 -13.51 -9.89
N TYR A 4 -10.04 -13.07 -8.74
CA TYR A 4 -9.47 -11.72 -8.65
C TYR A 4 -8.20 -11.56 -9.49
N ALA A 5 -7.38 -12.61 -9.64
CA ALA A 5 -6.19 -12.52 -10.50
C ALA A 5 -6.58 -12.29 -11.96
N GLU A 6 -7.68 -12.90 -12.41
CA GLU A 6 -8.25 -12.70 -13.74
C GLU A 6 -8.88 -11.31 -13.88
N ASP A 7 -9.63 -10.85 -12.87
CA ASP A 7 -10.24 -9.51 -12.84
C ASP A 7 -9.19 -8.38 -12.94
N PHE A 8 -8.03 -8.58 -12.32
CA PHE A 8 -6.89 -7.66 -12.39
C PHE A 8 -6.00 -7.86 -13.62
N GLY A 9 -6.32 -8.81 -14.51
CA GLY A 9 -5.52 -9.09 -15.71
C GLY A 9 -4.09 -9.55 -15.41
N LEU A 10 -3.88 -10.26 -14.29
CA LEU A 10 -2.56 -10.70 -13.89
C LEU A 10 -2.06 -11.82 -14.79
N THR A 11 -0.85 -11.63 -15.34
CA THR A 11 -0.19 -12.66 -16.12
C THR A 11 0.77 -13.44 -15.22
N PRO A 12 0.56 -14.76 -15.02
CA PRO A 12 1.42 -15.57 -14.16
C PRO A 12 2.82 -15.70 -14.77
N GLN A 13 3.85 -15.55 -13.93
CA GLN A 13 5.22 -15.75 -14.34
C GLN A 13 5.64 -17.18 -13.99
N ARG A 14 5.98 -18.00 -14.99
CA ARG A 14 6.38 -19.39 -14.75
C ARG A 14 7.67 -19.46 -13.93
N GLY A 15 7.70 -20.42 -12.99
CA GLY A 15 8.94 -20.88 -12.35
C GLY A 15 9.28 -20.26 -11.00
N VAL A 16 8.46 -19.36 -10.45
CA VAL A 16 8.71 -18.75 -9.12
C VAL A 16 7.51 -18.96 -8.21
N ALA A 17 7.52 -20.09 -7.51
CA ALA A 17 6.63 -20.36 -6.39
C ALA A 17 7.35 -20.01 -5.08
N GLY A 18 6.74 -19.14 -4.28
CA GLY A 18 7.22 -18.76 -2.97
C GLY A 18 6.31 -19.26 -1.86
N ALA A 19 6.75 -19.04 -0.63
CA ALA A 19 5.92 -19.15 0.55
C ALA A 19 5.95 -17.81 1.28
N ALA A 20 4.80 -17.32 1.70
CA ALA A 20 4.67 -16.21 2.62
C ALA A 20 4.13 -16.72 3.95
N ILE A 21 4.57 -16.12 5.06
CA ILE A 21 4.07 -16.44 6.40
C ILE A 21 3.55 -15.14 7.00
N GLY A 22 2.34 -15.16 7.53
CA GLY A 22 1.73 -14.02 8.20
C GLY A 22 0.74 -14.45 9.28
N LEU A 23 -0.07 -13.49 9.76
CA LEU A 23 -1.05 -13.72 10.83
C LEU A 23 -2.11 -14.79 10.49
N GLY A 24 -2.28 -15.09 9.21
CA GLY A 24 -3.17 -16.16 8.72
C GLY A 24 -2.51 -17.53 8.54
N GLY A 25 -1.21 -17.69 8.85
CA GLY A 25 -0.46 -18.92 8.59
C GLY A 25 0.42 -18.85 7.34
N GLY A 26 0.90 -20.02 6.89
CA GLY A 26 1.72 -20.17 5.69
C GLY A 26 0.86 -20.22 4.42
N MET A 27 1.24 -19.45 3.40
CA MET A 27 0.50 -19.32 2.15
C MET A 27 1.43 -19.55 0.96
N ARG A 28 0.95 -20.31 -0.04
CA ARG A 28 1.64 -20.45 -1.32
C ARG A 28 1.48 -19.15 -2.11
N THR A 29 2.58 -18.63 -2.60
CA THR A 29 2.60 -17.42 -3.42
C THR A 29 3.17 -17.75 -4.80
N THR A 30 2.68 -17.04 -5.81
CA THR A 30 3.20 -17.16 -7.18
C THR A 30 3.50 -15.77 -7.70
N ARG A 31 4.65 -15.60 -8.34
CA ARG A 31 5.01 -14.31 -8.94
C ARG A 31 4.20 -14.07 -10.21
N SER A 32 3.65 -12.87 -10.34
CA SER A 32 2.88 -12.44 -11.51
C SER A 32 3.29 -11.03 -11.92
N ARG A 33 2.88 -10.66 -13.13
CA ARG A 33 3.05 -9.31 -13.68
C ARG A 33 1.69 -8.71 -13.98
N ILE A 34 1.59 -7.40 -13.80
CA ILE A 34 0.50 -6.57 -14.32
C ILE A 34 1.11 -5.54 -15.27
N ASP A 35 0.36 -5.13 -16.28
CA ASP A 35 0.82 -4.10 -17.22
C ASP A 35 0.63 -2.69 -16.64
N THR A 36 -0.45 -2.46 -15.91
CA THR A 36 -0.72 -1.18 -15.27
C THR A 36 -1.53 -1.37 -14.01
N LEU A 37 -1.02 -0.88 -12.87
CA LEU A 37 -1.76 -0.76 -11.63
C LEU A 37 -2.05 0.72 -11.40
N ARG A 38 -3.29 1.08 -11.07
CA ARG A 38 -3.66 2.48 -10.79
C ARG A 38 -4.37 2.58 -9.46
N ILE A 39 -3.92 3.49 -8.60
CA ILE A 39 -4.56 3.84 -7.33
C ILE A 39 -4.92 5.32 -7.38
N GLY A 40 -6.22 5.63 -7.36
CA GLY A 40 -6.69 7.00 -7.58
C GLY A 40 -6.22 7.52 -8.94
N THR A 41 -5.53 8.65 -8.97
CA THR A 41 -4.95 9.24 -10.19
C THR A 41 -3.51 8.81 -10.47
N SER A 42 -2.91 8.00 -9.60
CA SER A 42 -1.51 7.60 -9.69
C SER A 42 -1.36 6.27 -10.42
N GLU A 43 -0.59 6.29 -11.52
CA GLU A 43 -0.14 5.08 -12.22
C GLU A 43 1.08 4.50 -11.49
N ILE A 44 1.00 3.22 -11.14
CA ILE A 44 2.01 2.51 -10.36
C ILE A 44 2.60 1.42 -11.26
N ARG A 45 3.92 1.49 -11.47
CA ARG A 45 4.65 0.54 -12.31
C ARG A 45 5.38 -0.48 -11.45
N GLN A 46 4.63 -1.45 -10.96
CA GLN A 46 5.19 -2.54 -10.17
C GLN A 46 5.69 -3.66 -11.08
N SER A 47 6.99 -3.94 -11.02
CA SER A 47 7.64 -5.00 -11.81
C SER A 47 7.40 -6.40 -11.24
N HIS A 48 7.03 -6.50 -9.97
CA HIS A 48 6.90 -7.75 -9.25
C HIS A 48 5.66 -7.73 -8.36
N LEU A 49 4.63 -8.50 -8.74
CA LEU A 49 3.47 -8.73 -7.89
C LEU A 49 3.43 -10.18 -7.42
N MET A 50 2.88 -10.38 -6.23
CA MET A 50 2.68 -11.70 -5.65
C MET A 50 1.19 -12.03 -5.62
N VAL A 51 0.82 -13.18 -6.18
CA VAL A 51 -0.54 -13.73 -6.11
C VAL A 51 -0.56 -14.79 -5.03
N ALA A 52 -1.48 -14.68 -4.09
CA ALA A 52 -1.60 -15.55 -2.95
C ALA A 52 -3.08 -15.80 -2.60
N ASP A 53 -3.40 -16.97 -2.03
CA ASP A 53 -4.78 -17.29 -1.63
C ASP A 53 -5.13 -16.65 -0.28
N LEU A 54 -5.75 -15.48 -0.32
CA LEU A 54 -6.12 -14.72 0.87
C LEU A 54 -7.34 -15.27 1.63
N SER A 55 -7.92 -16.42 1.29
CA SER A 55 -9.13 -16.95 1.94
C SER A 55 -8.98 -17.12 3.46
N GLN A 56 -7.83 -17.61 3.93
CA GLN A 56 -7.54 -17.73 5.37
C GLN A 56 -7.49 -16.37 6.05
N LEU A 57 -6.88 -15.38 5.39
CA LEU A 57 -6.81 -14.01 5.90
C LEU A 57 -8.18 -13.35 5.93
N GLN A 58 -8.98 -13.52 4.87
CA GLN A 58 -10.35 -13.01 4.81
C GLN A 58 -11.21 -13.61 5.93
N THR A 59 -11.05 -14.89 6.24
CA THR A 59 -11.75 -15.52 7.36
C THR A 59 -11.38 -14.86 8.70
N ALA A 60 -10.08 -14.67 8.95
CA ALA A 60 -9.57 -14.05 10.18
C ALA A 60 -9.99 -12.57 10.31
N LEU A 61 -9.98 -11.82 9.20
CA LEU A 61 -10.27 -10.38 9.17
C LEU A 61 -11.72 -10.04 8.85
N SER A 62 -12.58 -11.03 8.57
CA SER A 62 -14.00 -10.84 8.21
C SER A 62 -14.78 -9.99 9.21
N ARG A 63 -14.37 -10.00 10.48
CA ARG A 63 -15.00 -9.21 11.56
C ARG A 63 -14.57 -7.75 11.55
N LEU A 64 -13.42 -7.42 10.96
CA LEU A 64 -12.86 -6.07 10.88
C LEU A 64 -13.09 -5.41 9.51
N SER A 65 -13.22 -6.19 8.43
CA SER A 65 -13.44 -5.66 7.09
C SER A 65 -14.93 -5.50 6.79
N LYS A 66 -15.30 -4.39 6.13
CA LYS A 66 -16.68 -4.13 5.66
C LYS A 66 -17.00 -4.83 4.33
N GLY A 67 -16.09 -5.65 3.81
CA GLY A 67 -16.18 -6.30 2.51
C GLY A 67 -15.02 -7.27 2.23
N PRO A 68 -15.01 -7.92 1.05
CA PRO A 68 -13.94 -8.82 0.65
C PRO A 68 -12.61 -8.07 0.48
N ILE A 69 -11.51 -8.73 0.84
CA ILE A 69 -10.16 -8.22 0.65
C ILE A 69 -9.66 -8.73 -0.70
N HIS A 70 -9.48 -7.82 -1.65
CA HIS A 70 -9.02 -8.16 -3.00
C HIS A 70 -7.50 -8.30 -3.12
N GLY A 71 -6.76 -7.70 -2.20
CA GLY A 71 -5.29 -7.68 -2.23
C GLY A 71 -4.70 -6.99 -1.01
N ILE A 72 -3.38 -7.01 -0.94
CA ILE A 72 -2.58 -6.38 0.13
C ILE A 72 -1.60 -5.43 -0.56
N ILE A 73 -1.52 -4.19 -0.08
CA ILE A 73 -0.51 -3.23 -0.50
C ILE A 73 0.73 -3.43 0.38
N GLY A 74 1.86 -3.77 -0.24
CA GLY A 74 3.13 -3.98 0.43
C GLY A 74 3.85 -2.69 0.77
N GLN A 75 4.88 -2.81 1.62
CA GLN A 75 5.74 -1.68 2.00
C GLN A 75 6.55 -1.15 0.81
N ASP A 76 6.94 -2.02 -0.12
CA ASP A 76 7.65 -1.65 -1.34
C ASP A 76 6.95 -0.54 -2.12
N LEU A 77 5.65 -0.70 -2.41
CA LEU A 77 4.83 0.34 -3.04
C LEU A 77 4.75 1.59 -2.15
N MET A 78 4.50 1.40 -0.86
CA MET A 78 4.36 2.52 0.08
C MET A 78 5.64 3.36 0.19
N THR A 79 6.81 2.74 0.19
CA THR A 79 8.10 3.44 0.26
C THR A 79 8.41 4.15 -1.04
N GLU A 80 8.21 3.50 -2.19
CA GLU A 80 8.40 4.08 -3.53
C GLU A 80 7.59 5.37 -3.72
N HIS A 81 6.37 5.41 -3.21
CA HIS A 81 5.45 6.55 -3.36
C HIS A 81 5.33 7.43 -2.10
N ARG A 82 6.23 7.27 -1.11
CA ARG A 82 6.18 7.97 0.20
C ARG A 82 4.77 8.06 0.78
N ALA A 83 4.11 6.91 0.86
CA ALA A 83 2.71 6.83 1.23
C ALA A 83 2.46 7.32 2.66
N VAL A 84 1.35 8.03 2.84
CA VAL A 84 0.87 8.48 4.16
C VAL A 84 -0.48 7.84 4.44
N ILE A 85 -0.58 7.18 5.59
CA ILE A 85 -1.83 6.63 6.12
C ILE A 85 -2.33 7.60 7.18
N ASP A 86 -3.36 8.38 6.86
CA ASP A 86 -4.08 9.16 7.84
C ASP A 86 -5.17 8.29 8.46
N VAL A 87 -5.03 7.97 9.75
CA VAL A 87 -5.97 7.11 10.46
C VAL A 87 -7.15 7.91 11.01
N ALA A 88 -6.94 9.19 11.32
CA ALA A 88 -7.99 10.06 11.83
C ALA A 88 -8.99 10.42 10.72
N ARG A 89 -8.48 10.67 9.51
CA ARG A 89 -9.27 10.80 8.28
C ARG A 89 -8.91 9.59 7.42
N PRO A 90 -9.76 8.56 7.29
CA PRO A 90 -9.42 7.26 6.68
C PRO A 90 -9.03 7.39 5.20
N MET A 91 -7.80 7.85 4.98
CA MET A 91 -7.28 8.35 3.71
C MET A 91 -5.88 7.79 3.52
N PHE A 92 -5.62 7.36 2.29
CA PHE A 92 -4.35 6.83 1.87
C PHE A 92 -3.79 7.73 0.76
N TYR A 93 -2.70 8.41 1.04
CA TYR A 93 -2.07 9.35 0.11
C TYR A 93 -0.85 8.71 -0.53
N LEU A 94 -0.69 8.93 -1.83
CA LEU A 94 0.46 8.52 -2.61
C LEU A 94 1.06 9.73 -3.31
N ARG A 95 2.38 9.86 -3.26
CA ARG A 95 3.10 10.90 -3.99
C ARG A 95 3.36 10.41 -5.43
N GLN A 96 3.13 11.30 -6.39
CA GLN A 96 3.28 10.98 -7.81
C GLN A 96 4.74 10.95 -8.25
N ASP A 97 5.60 11.74 -7.60
CA ASP A 97 7.02 11.82 -7.90
C ASP A 97 7.88 11.36 -6.71
N ASP A 98 9.02 10.72 -6.98
CA ASP A 98 10.01 10.41 -5.94
C ASP A 98 10.98 11.58 -5.66
N SER A 99 10.79 12.73 -6.31
CA SER A 99 11.60 13.92 -6.06
C SER A 99 11.52 14.31 -4.59
N ASP A 100 12.68 14.43 -3.95
CA ASP A 100 12.72 15.01 -2.62
C ASP A 100 12.20 16.45 -2.73
N PRO A 101 11.14 16.85 -1.99
CA PRO A 101 10.78 18.25 -1.97
C PRO A 101 12.03 18.98 -1.51
N ALA A 102 12.50 19.93 -2.32
CA ALA A 102 13.62 20.77 -1.93
C ALA A 102 13.34 21.28 -0.50
N PRO A 103 14.34 21.31 0.39
CA PRO A 103 14.16 21.86 1.72
C PRO A 103 13.43 23.19 1.60
N ALA A 104 12.35 23.36 2.36
CA ALA A 104 11.63 24.62 2.35
C ALA A 104 12.66 25.73 2.63
N PRO A 105 12.75 26.77 1.79
CA PRO A 105 13.69 27.86 2.02
C PRO A 105 13.39 28.45 3.40
N ALA A 106 14.44 28.84 4.14
CA ALA A 106 14.32 29.31 5.52
C ALA A 106 13.31 30.47 5.69
N GLU A 107 13.08 31.23 4.63
CA GLU A 107 12.10 32.31 4.53
C GLU A 107 10.63 31.85 4.67
N GLN A 108 10.35 30.56 4.43
CA GLN A 108 9.03 29.92 4.56
C GLN A 108 8.84 29.24 5.93
N CYS A 109 9.88 29.18 6.76
CA CYS A 109 9.76 28.75 8.15
C CYS A 109 9.18 29.89 8.99
N GLN A 110 7.86 29.91 9.15
CA GLN A 110 7.26 30.72 10.21
C GLN A 110 7.54 30.04 11.56
N ALA A 111 8.36 30.69 12.38
CA ALA A 111 8.50 30.31 13.77
C ALA A 111 7.11 30.43 14.41
N VAL A 112 6.54 29.29 14.80
CA VAL A 112 5.39 29.28 15.70
C VAL A 112 5.92 29.87 17.01
N ALA A 113 5.57 31.13 17.28
CA ALA A 113 5.83 31.71 18.58
C ALA A 113 4.98 30.94 19.58
N ASP A 114 5.62 30.30 20.56
CA ASP A 114 4.97 29.65 21.69
C ASP A 114 4.18 30.72 22.49
N GLU A 115 2.89 30.90 22.17
CA GLU A 115 1.95 31.59 23.04
C GLU A 115 1.42 30.62 24.12
N GLU A 116 2.30 30.08 24.96
CA GLU A 116 1.89 29.52 26.26
C GLU A 116 2.95 29.81 27.34
N ALA A 117 2.75 30.90 28.08
CA ALA A 117 2.73 30.95 29.55
C ALA A 117 2.92 32.39 30.08
N SER A 118 1.85 33.19 30.05
CA SER A 118 1.67 34.25 31.04
C SER A 118 0.19 34.38 31.36
N GLY A 119 -0.20 33.71 32.45
CA GLY A 119 -1.56 33.73 33.00
C GLY A 119 -1.51 33.09 34.38
N VAL A 120 -1.03 33.89 35.34
CA VAL A 120 -1.16 33.67 36.79
C VAL A 120 -2.62 33.73 37.19
#